data_AF-F4SAX7-F1
#
_entry.id   AF-F4SAX7-F1
#
_cell.length_a   1.000
_cell.length_b   1.000
_cell.length_c   1.000
_cell.angle_alpha   90.00
_cell.angle_beta   90.00
_cell.angle_gamma   90.00
#
_symmetry.space_group_name_H-M   'P 1'
#
loop_
_entity.id
_entity.type
_entity.pdbx_description
1 polymer ?
#
loop_
_entity_poly.entity_id
_entity_poly.type
_entity_poly.pdbx_seq_one_letter_code
_entity_poly.pdbx_strand_id
1 'polypeptide(L)'
;MSDLLTLESHPAWHQFQTVSKDLKFFFDPNLDYENCHTSRDRLRAIMAHFGVDPKHRRSSYPKSMLVESFKTHLLPIIKPFIHEPKASEAVAISEDIPKLDLAAKSTTKVKLRTELRKHVPSLKTTTAMDKTELTKLYRWYILNESDNATASGSTQSQPIRFVDQPAKWTLKELCQARLDNIRFALQFYRPDVFIPHKCSTVAILNRVYEKFILNMPVQADVITEGVHYYVRKLVK
;
A
#
# COMPACT_ATOMS: atom_id res chain seq x y z
N MET A 1 -0.52 -29.81 -28.92
CA MET A 1 0.43 -30.27 -27.89
C MET A 1 1.33 -29.10 -27.59
N SER A 2 1.02 -28.32 -26.55
CA SER A 2 1.84 -27.19 -26.13
C SER A 2 2.79 -27.72 -25.07
N ASP A 3 4.08 -27.81 -25.41
CA ASP A 3 5.12 -28.17 -24.45
C ASP A 3 5.07 -27.17 -23.29
N LEU A 4 4.68 -27.67 -22.12
CA LEU A 4 4.78 -26.93 -20.86
C LEU A 4 6.26 -26.82 -20.51
N LEU A 5 6.96 -25.88 -21.15
CA LEU A 5 8.28 -25.46 -20.72
C LEU A 5 8.15 -25.00 -19.27
N THR A 6 8.74 -25.76 -18.35
CA THR A 6 8.83 -25.39 -16.94
C THR A 6 9.59 -24.08 -16.84
N LEU A 7 9.19 -23.19 -15.92
CA LEU A 7 9.85 -21.88 -15.71
C LEU A 7 11.38 -22.01 -15.54
N GLU A 8 11.80 -23.14 -14.96
CA GLU A 8 13.19 -23.49 -14.68
C GLU A 8 14.04 -23.71 -15.94
N SER A 9 13.39 -24.05 -17.07
CA SER A 9 14.06 -24.22 -18.37
C SER A 9 14.33 -22.90 -19.10
N HIS A 10 13.79 -21.77 -18.61
CA HIS A 10 13.95 -20.48 -19.27
C HIS A 10 15.40 -19.96 -19.14
N PRO A 11 16.03 -19.45 -20.21
CA PRO A 11 17.44 -19.00 -20.19
C PRO A 11 17.78 -17.95 -19.12
N ALA A 12 16.78 -17.18 -18.68
CA ALA A 12 16.93 -16.13 -17.67
C ALA A 12 16.60 -16.58 -16.22
N TRP A 13 16.36 -17.89 -15.99
CA TRP A 13 15.96 -18.42 -14.68
C TRP A 13 17.01 -18.18 -13.60
N HIS A 14 18.30 -18.41 -13.90
CA HIS A 14 19.39 -18.18 -12.94
C HIS A 14 19.53 -16.69 -12.58
N GLN A 15 19.37 -15.79 -13.55
CA GLN A 15 19.38 -14.35 -13.32
C GLN A 15 18.20 -13.98 -12.42
N PHE A 16 17.00 -14.50 -12.67
CA PHE A 16 15.83 -14.25 -11.83
C PHE A 16 16.08 -14.63 -10.35
N GLN A 17 16.67 -15.79 -10.08
CA GLN A 17 16.95 -16.26 -8.72
C GLN A 17 17.97 -15.38 -7.97
N THR A 18 18.92 -14.79 -8.70
CA THR A 18 20.02 -13.98 -8.15
C THR A 18 19.72 -12.48 -8.10
N VAL A 19 18.51 -12.04 -8.47
CA VAL A 19 18.11 -10.62 -8.36
C VAL A 19 18.14 -10.17 -6.89
N SER A 20 18.80 -9.03 -6.65
CA SER A 20 18.83 -8.37 -5.33
C SER A 20 17.41 -8.10 -4.81
N LYS A 21 17.21 -8.25 -3.49
CA LYS A 21 15.91 -8.02 -2.83
C LYS A 21 15.32 -6.65 -3.19
N ASP A 22 16.16 -5.63 -3.32
CA ASP A 22 15.75 -4.26 -3.63
C ASP A 22 15.23 -4.06 -5.06
N LEU A 23 15.45 -5.02 -5.96
CA LEU A 23 15.00 -4.99 -7.36
C LEU A 23 13.88 -6.01 -7.64
N LYS A 24 13.52 -6.87 -6.67
CA LYS A 24 12.46 -7.88 -6.86
C LYS A 24 11.08 -7.29 -7.13
N PHE A 25 10.86 -6.03 -6.77
CA PHE A 25 9.58 -5.35 -7.04
C PHE A 25 9.31 -5.15 -8.55
N PHE A 26 10.32 -5.24 -9.43
CA PHE A 26 10.14 -5.20 -10.89
C PHE A 26 9.35 -6.39 -11.45
N PHE A 27 9.12 -7.43 -10.64
CA PHE A 27 8.31 -8.60 -11.01
C PHE A 27 6.86 -8.50 -10.51
N ASP A 28 6.46 -7.37 -9.92
CA ASP A 28 5.08 -7.13 -9.52
C ASP A 28 4.22 -6.80 -10.76
N PRO A 29 3.13 -7.56 -11.01
CA PRO A 29 2.24 -7.33 -12.16
C PRO A 29 1.56 -5.96 -12.16
N ASN A 30 1.43 -5.31 -10.99
CA ASN A 30 0.77 -4.02 -10.84
C ASN A 30 1.76 -2.85 -10.78
N LEU A 31 3.05 -3.08 -11.09
CA LEU A 31 4.05 -2.02 -11.01
C LEU A 31 3.80 -0.93 -12.06
N ASP A 32 3.54 0.28 -11.59
CA ASP A 32 3.61 1.47 -12.44
C ASP A 32 5.06 1.94 -12.59
N TYR A 33 5.62 1.71 -13.79
CA TYR A 33 6.99 2.06 -14.13
C TYR A 33 7.24 3.57 -14.20
N GLU A 34 6.21 4.40 -14.35
CA GLU A 34 6.34 5.85 -14.39
C GLU A 34 6.41 6.47 -12.99
N ASN A 35 5.95 5.75 -11.96
CA ASN A 35 5.84 6.24 -10.59
C ASN A 35 7.19 6.43 -9.88
N CYS A 36 7.26 7.26 -8.83
CA CYS A 36 8.47 7.74 -8.16
C CYS A 36 9.37 6.63 -7.56
N HIS A 37 8.86 5.42 -7.36
CA HIS A 37 9.59 4.29 -6.78
C HIS A 37 10.58 3.60 -7.72
N THR A 38 10.45 3.80 -9.04
CA THR A 38 11.40 3.33 -10.07
C THR A 38 12.45 4.39 -10.37
N SER A 39 13.49 4.47 -9.53
CA SER A 39 14.61 5.37 -9.81
C SER A 39 15.36 4.96 -11.10
N ARG A 40 15.98 5.94 -11.77
CA ARG A 40 16.78 5.69 -12.99
C ARG A 40 17.89 4.67 -12.75
N ASP A 41 18.53 4.72 -11.58
CA ASP A 41 19.61 3.81 -11.22
C ASP A 41 19.11 2.38 -11.03
N ARG A 42 17.91 2.19 -10.44
CA ARG A 42 17.28 0.88 -10.30
C ARG A 42 16.90 0.27 -11.66
N LEU A 43 16.33 1.08 -12.57
CA LEU A 43 16.04 0.65 -13.95
C LEU A 43 17.31 0.18 -14.67
N ARG A 44 18.40 0.96 -14.59
CA ARG A 44 19.67 0.56 -15.20
C ARG A 44 20.26 -0.68 -14.55
N ALA A 45 20.16 -0.81 -13.22
CA ALA A 45 20.68 -1.96 -12.49
C ALA A 45 19.96 -3.26 -12.87
N ILE A 46 18.63 -3.25 -12.96
CA ILE A 46 17.87 -4.45 -13.36
C ILE A 46 18.12 -4.78 -14.84
N MET A 47 18.20 -3.79 -15.73
CA MET A 47 18.57 -3.99 -17.14
C MET A 47 19.99 -4.56 -17.28
N ALA A 48 20.94 -4.10 -16.47
CA ALA A 48 22.30 -4.63 -16.44
C ALA A 48 22.34 -6.09 -15.97
N HIS A 49 21.57 -6.42 -14.93
CA HIS A 49 21.50 -7.76 -14.34
C HIS A 49 21.04 -8.82 -15.36
N PHE A 50 20.08 -8.46 -16.20
CA PHE A 50 19.58 -9.33 -17.28
C PHE A 50 20.36 -9.19 -18.60
N GLY A 51 21.51 -8.51 -18.60
CA GLY A 51 22.40 -8.45 -19.76
C GLY A 51 21.92 -7.55 -20.90
N VAL A 52 21.03 -6.59 -20.64
CA VAL A 52 20.62 -5.61 -21.67
C VAL A 52 21.82 -4.75 -22.08
N ASP A 53 21.97 -4.57 -23.40
CA ASP A 53 23.08 -3.82 -24.00
C ASP A 53 23.23 -2.42 -23.37
N PRO A 54 24.45 -2.01 -22.97
CA PRO A 54 24.74 -0.67 -22.44
C PRO A 54 24.14 0.48 -23.24
N LYS A 55 23.97 0.35 -24.56
CA LYS A 55 23.38 1.40 -25.40
C LYS A 55 21.94 1.72 -25.05
N HIS A 56 21.19 0.78 -24.48
CA HIS A 56 19.79 0.94 -24.06
C HIS A 56 19.65 1.39 -22.59
N ARG A 57 20.75 1.53 -21.86
CA ARG A 57 20.78 1.91 -20.44
C ARG A 57 21.78 3.03 -20.15
N ARG A 58 21.90 3.99 -21.07
CA ARG A 58 22.84 5.12 -20.94
C ARG A 58 22.51 5.96 -19.70
N SER A 59 23.55 6.46 -19.03
CA SER A 59 23.40 7.35 -17.89
C SER A 59 22.71 8.67 -18.25
N SER A 60 22.84 9.12 -19.50
CA SER A 60 22.22 10.34 -20.01
C SER A 60 20.72 10.23 -20.28
N TYR A 61 20.15 9.03 -20.41
CA TYR A 61 18.75 8.87 -20.78
C TYR A 61 17.79 9.38 -19.69
N PRO A 62 16.77 10.18 -20.04
CA PRO A 62 15.71 10.54 -19.12
C PRO A 62 14.94 9.27 -18.69
N LYS A 63 14.19 9.37 -17.58
CA LYS A 63 13.48 8.22 -17.02
C LYS A 63 12.53 7.57 -18.04
N SER A 64 11.76 8.37 -18.79
CA SER A 64 10.84 7.88 -19.81
C SER A 64 11.51 6.99 -20.85
N MET A 65 12.66 7.42 -21.39
CA MET A 65 13.47 6.63 -22.35
C MET A 65 14.00 5.33 -21.74
N LEU A 66 14.35 5.33 -20.45
CA LEU A 66 14.76 4.11 -19.74
C LEU A 66 13.58 3.17 -19.51
N VAL A 67 12.38 3.69 -19.22
CA VAL A 67 11.16 2.88 -19.09
C VAL A 67 10.77 2.27 -20.43
N GLU A 68 10.85 3.03 -21.52
CA GLU A 68 10.62 2.53 -22.88
C GLU A 68 11.64 1.43 -23.25
N SER A 69 12.92 1.65 -22.95
CA SER A 69 13.98 0.66 -23.17
C SER A 69 13.77 -0.59 -22.31
N PHE A 70 13.33 -0.44 -21.06
CA PHE A 70 12.95 -1.54 -20.18
C PHE A 70 11.80 -2.35 -20.77
N LYS A 71 10.71 -1.70 -21.19
CA LYS A 71 9.53 -2.33 -21.78
C LYS A 71 9.86 -3.06 -23.09
N THR A 72 10.76 -2.50 -23.89
CA THR A 72 11.13 -3.05 -25.20
C THR A 72 12.11 -4.22 -25.08
N HIS A 73 13.13 -4.10 -24.22
CA HIS A 73 14.26 -5.05 -24.21
C HIS A 73 14.25 -6.01 -23.03
N LEU A 74 13.76 -5.60 -21.86
CA LEU A 74 13.81 -6.43 -20.65
C LEU A 74 12.47 -7.12 -20.37
N LEU A 75 11.35 -6.39 -20.49
CA LEU A 75 10.03 -6.91 -20.15
C LEU A 75 9.70 -8.25 -20.86
N PRO A 76 10.02 -8.46 -22.15
CA PRO A 76 9.78 -9.76 -22.79
C PRO A 76 10.54 -10.92 -22.16
N ILE A 77 11.74 -10.67 -21.62
CA ILE A 77 12.59 -11.67 -20.97
C ILE A 77 12.06 -12.01 -19.59
N ILE A 78 11.58 -11.00 -18.85
CA ILE A 78 11.11 -11.20 -17.48
C ILE A 78 9.64 -11.58 -17.36
N LYS A 79 8.84 -11.36 -18.41
CA LYS A 79 7.39 -11.62 -18.45
C LYS A 79 7.01 -13.02 -17.93
N PRO A 80 7.72 -14.11 -18.28
CA PRO A 80 7.41 -15.44 -17.75
C PRO A 80 7.56 -15.55 -16.22
N PHE A 81 8.40 -14.71 -15.60
CA PHE A 81 8.64 -14.72 -14.15
C PHE A 81 7.80 -13.71 -13.38
N ILE A 82 7.13 -12.79 -14.08
CA ILE A 82 6.08 -11.97 -13.48
C ILE A 82 4.99 -12.96 -13.14
N HIS A 83 4.83 -13.23 -11.85
CA HIS A 83 3.71 -14.02 -11.39
C HIS A 83 2.52 -13.11 -11.62
N GLU A 84 1.86 -13.28 -12.77
CA GLU A 84 0.46 -12.88 -12.87
C GLU A 84 -0.18 -13.41 -11.59
N PRO A 85 -0.93 -12.57 -10.84
CA PRO A 85 -1.56 -13.03 -9.62
C PRO A 85 -2.30 -14.28 -10.04
N LYS A 86 -1.79 -15.46 -9.65
CA LYS A 86 -2.40 -16.75 -9.94
C LYS A 86 -3.77 -16.56 -9.37
N ALA A 87 -4.77 -16.29 -10.22
CA ALA A 87 -6.04 -15.70 -9.81
C ALA A 87 -6.43 -16.47 -8.57
N SER A 88 -6.25 -15.83 -7.41
CA SER A 88 -6.16 -16.55 -6.15
C SER A 88 -7.59 -16.81 -5.81
N GLU A 89 -8.21 -17.74 -6.53
CA GLU A 89 -9.65 -17.93 -6.61
C GLU A 89 -10.31 -16.61 -6.24
N ALA A 90 -10.06 -15.57 -7.06
CA ALA A 90 -11.07 -14.54 -7.17
C ALA A 90 -12.22 -15.36 -7.71
N VAL A 91 -13.00 -15.92 -6.77
CA VAL A 91 -14.24 -16.61 -7.02
C VAL A 91 -14.86 -15.70 -8.04
N ALA A 92 -15.00 -16.20 -9.27
CA ALA A 92 -15.92 -15.58 -10.18
C ALA A 92 -17.22 -15.59 -9.38
N ILE A 93 -17.50 -14.46 -8.73
CA ILE A 93 -18.71 -14.25 -7.98
C ILE A 93 -19.72 -14.30 -9.10
N SER A 94 -20.28 -15.48 -9.28
CA SER A 94 -21.38 -15.77 -10.19
C SER A 94 -22.27 -14.55 -10.21
N GLU A 95 -22.55 -13.98 -11.38
CA GLU A 95 -23.27 -12.71 -11.52
C GLU A 95 -24.70 -12.73 -10.92
N ASP A 96 -25.12 -13.86 -10.34
CA ASP A 96 -26.40 -14.16 -9.72
C ASP A 96 -26.40 -14.17 -8.18
N ILE A 97 -25.39 -13.64 -7.49
CA ILE A 97 -25.49 -13.53 -6.02
C ILE A 97 -26.49 -12.41 -5.67
N PRO A 98 -27.56 -12.69 -4.90
CA PRO A 98 -28.52 -11.69 -4.48
C PRO A 98 -27.79 -10.56 -3.76
N LYS A 99 -27.69 -9.39 -4.42
CA LYS A 99 -27.03 -8.22 -3.85
C LYS A 99 -27.80 -7.81 -2.60
N LEU A 100 -27.09 -7.73 -1.47
CA LEU A 100 -27.69 -7.27 -0.23
C LEU A 100 -28.06 -5.80 -0.39
N ASP A 101 -29.34 -5.46 -0.17
CA ASP A 101 -29.77 -4.07 -0.16
C ASP A 101 -29.17 -3.35 1.07
N LEU A 102 -28.15 -2.54 0.82
CA LEU A 102 -27.42 -1.79 1.86
C LEU A 102 -28.27 -0.67 2.47
N ALA A 103 -29.29 -0.16 1.74
CA ALA A 103 -30.19 0.88 2.20
C ALA A 103 -31.36 0.32 3.04
N ALA A 104 -31.65 -0.97 2.92
CA ALA A 104 -32.71 -1.61 3.69
C ALA A 104 -32.46 -1.49 5.21
N LYS A 105 -33.52 -1.13 5.95
CA LYS A 105 -33.53 -1.13 7.42
C LYS A 105 -33.27 -2.52 8.01
N SER A 106 -33.57 -3.57 7.25
CA SER A 106 -33.35 -4.98 7.60
C SER A 106 -31.89 -5.44 7.50
N THR A 107 -31.01 -4.61 6.93
CA THR A 107 -29.57 -4.88 6.84
C THR A 107 -28.89 -4.50 8.15
N THR A 108 -28.60 -5.51 8.96
CA THR A 108 -27.97 -5.37 10.28
C THR A 108 -26.45 -5.57 10.20
N LYS A 109 -25.71 -5.11 11.22
CA LYS A 109 -24.25 -5.34 11.33
C LYS A 109 -23.91 -6.84 11.27
N VAL A 110 -24.76 -7.69 11.85
CA VAL A 110 -24.58 -9.14 11.86
C VAL A 110 -24.70 -9.73 10.45
N LYS A 111 -25.72 -9.30 9.69
CA LYS A 111 -25.87 -9.73 8.28
C LYS A 111 -24.66 -9.31 7.43
N LEU A 112 -24.22 -8.05 7.55
CA LEU A 112 -23.05 -7.54 6.81
C LEU A 112 -21.77 -8.34 7.13
N ARG A 113 -21.50 -8.61 8.42
CA ARG A 113 -20.34 -9.43 8.81
C ARG A 113 -20.44 -10.87 8.32
N THR A 114 -21.64 -11.44 8.32
CA THR A 114 -21.88 -12.81 7.85
C THR A 114 -21.60 -12.91 6.36
N GLU A 115 -22.12 -11.98 5.57
CA GLU A 115 -21.86 -11.91 4.13
C GLU A 115 -20.38 -11.62 3.81
N LEU A 116 -19.77 -10.65 4.50
CA LEU A 116 -18.33 -10.36 4.34
C LEU A 116 -17.46 -11.57 4.63
N ARG A 117 -17.77 -12.33 5.69
CA ARG A 117 -17.02 -13.55 6.03
C ARG A 117 -17.24 -14.67 5.01
N LYS A 118 -18.44 -14.76 4.45
CA LYS A 118 -18.80 -15.75 3.42
C LYS A 118 -18.03 -15.49 2.12
N HIS A 119 -17.92 -14.23 1.71
CA HIS A 119 -17.27 -13.84 0.44
C HIS A 119 -15.77 -13.59 0.56
N VAL A 120 -15.29 -13.08 1.71
CA VAL A 120 -13.87 -12.80 1.96
C VAL A 120 -13.48 -13.34 3.34
N PRO A 121 -13.25 -14.66 3.47
CA PRO A 121 -12.93 -15.29 4.76
C PRO A 121 -11.65 -14.75 5.42
N SER A 122 -10.73 -14.19 4.64
CA SER A 122 -9.49 -13.58 5.12
C SER A 122 -9.71 -12.21 5.79
N LEU A 123 -10.83 -11.54 5.53
CA LEU A 123 -11.13 -10.22 6.06
C LEU A 123 -11.54 -10.30 7.53
N LYS A 124 -10.73 -9.69 8.41
CA LYS A 124 -11.03 -9.63 9.85
C LYS A 124 -11.91 -8.43 10.17
N THR A 125 -13.20 -8.66 10.40
CA THR A 125 -14.11 -7.64 10.95
C THR A 125 -14.14 -7.69 12.49
N THR A 126 -14.12 -6.54 13.17
CA THR A 126 -14.27 -6.49 14.64
C THR A 126 -15.70 -6.16 15.06
N THR A 127 -16.06 -6.47 16.31
CA THR A 127 -17.37 -6.12 16.89
C THR A 127 -17.54 -4.60 17.07
N ALA A 128 -16.44 -3.88 17.20
CA ALA A 128 -16.40 -2.42 17.35
C ALA A 128 -16.82 -1.67 16.07
N MET A 129 -16.69 -2.29 14.89
CA MET A 129 -17.02 -1.62 13.63
C MET A 129 -18.48 -1.20 13.58
N ASP A 130 -18.72 0.02 13.10
CA ASP A 130 -20.08 0.52 12.92
C ASP A 130 -20.73 -0.04 11.64
N LYS A 131 -22.00 0.28 11.42
CA LYS A 131 -22.71 -0.22 10.22
C LYS A 131 -22.11 0.40 8.95
N THR A 132 -21.67 1.65 9.01
CA THR A 132 -21.14 2.41 7.88
C THR A 132 -19.82 1.82 7.38
N GLU A 133 -18.90 1.50 8.29
CA GLU A 133 -17.62 0.85 8.00
C GLU A 133 -17.82 -0.54 7.38
N LEU A 134 -18.74 -1.33 7.94
CA LEU A 134 -19.09 -2.65 7.39
C LEU A 134 -19.71 -2.54 5.99
N THR A 135 -20.57 -1.54 5.75
CA THR A 135 -21.14 -1.25 4.44
C THR A 135 -20.04 -0.87 3.43
N LYS A 136 -19.06 -0.05 3.84
CA LYS A 136 -17.92 0.31 2.98
C LYS A 136 -17.09 -0.91 2.59
N LEU A 137 -16.75 -1.76 3.56
CA LEU A 137 -16.05 -3.02 3.30
C LEU A 137 -16.85 -3.91 2.34
N TYR A 138 -18.17 -4.01 2.51
CA TYR A 138 -19.03 -4.79 1.61
C TYR A 138 -18.97 -4.26 0.18
N ARG A 139 -19.12 -2.96 -0.03
CA ARG A 139 -19.02 -2.34 -1.36
C ARG A 139 -17.67 -2.59 -2.02
N TRP A 140 -16.59 -2.41 -1.26
CA TRP A 140 -15.23 -2.59 -1.76
C TRP A 140 -14.95 -4.03 -2.19
N TYR A 141 -15.24 -4.99 -1.31
CA TYR A 141 -14.81 -6.37 -1.49
C TYR A 141 -15.79 -7.26 -2.25
N ILE A 142 -17.09 -6.93 -2.24
CA ILE A 142 -18.13 -7.76 -2.86
C ILE A 142 -18.69 -7.09 -4.11
N LEU A 143 -18.94 -5.78 -4.07
CA LEU A 143 -19.46 -5.06 -5.24
C LEU A 143 -18.34 -4.59 -6.19
N ASN A 144 -17.07 -4.71 -5.79
CA ASN A 144 -15.91 -4.12 -6.50
C ASN A 144 -16.13 -2.63 -6.81
N GLU A 145 -16.94 -1.95 -6.00
CA GLU A 145 -17.14 -0.52 -6.08
C GLU A 145 -15.90 0.12 -5.45
N SER A 146 -14.89 0.38 -6.27
CA SER A 146 -13.86 1.33 -5.88
C SER A 146 -14.53 2.69 -5.71
N ASP A 147 -14.18 3.43 -4.65
CA ASP A 147 -14.67 4.79 -4.37
C ASP A 147 -14.40 5.80 -5.52
N ASN A 148 -13.75 5.36 -6.61
CA ASN A 148 -13.44 6.16 -7.80
C ASN A 148 -14.58 6.18 -8.86
N ALA A 149 -15.65 5.40 -8.69
CA ALA A 149 -16.76 5.41 -9.64
C ALA A 149 -17.78 6.52 -9.32
N THR A 150 -17.81 7.50 -10.22
CA THR A 150 -18.83 8.55 -10.47
C THR A 150 -18.66 9.91 -9.80
N ALA A 151 -18.05 10.79 -10.60
CA ALA A 151 -18.61 12.09 -10.92
C ALA A 151 -20.15 11.99 -11.09
N SER A 152 -20.90 12.37 -10.07
CA SER A 152 -22.21 13.03 -10.16
C SER A 152 -22.70 13.33 -8.75
N GLY A 153 -22.58 14.61 -8.36
CA GLY A 153 -23.42 15.26 -7.36
C GLY A 153 -23.58 14.59 -5.99
N SER A 154 -22.76 15.03 -5.03
CA SER A 154 -23.13 15.12 -3.61
C SER A 154 -23.16 13.84 -2.75
N THR A 155 -22.03 13.16 -2.59
CA THR A 155 -21.47 12.91 -1.25
C THR A 155 -20.02 12.49 -1.44
N GLN A 156 -19.06 13.32 -1.04
CA GLN A 156 -17.64 12.94 -1.00
C GLN A 156 -17.48 11.70 -0.12
N SER A 157 -17.37 10.52 -0.73
CA SER A 157 -17.01 9.30 -0.01
C SER A 157 -15.61 9.52 0.53
N GLN A 158 -15.52 9.76 1.84
CA GLN A 158 -14.25 9.96 2.52
C GLN A 158 -13.40 8.70 2.31
N PRO A 159 -12.15 8.83 1.82
CA PRO A 159 -11.26 7.69 1.59
C PRO A 159 -11.16 6.84 2.86
N ILE A 160 -10.98 5.53 2.68
CA ILE A 160 -10.83 4.61 3.81
C ILE A 160 -9.63 5.08 4.64
N ARG A 161 -9.91 5.57 5.85
CA ARG A 161 -8.87 6.09 6.72
C ARG A 161 -7.88 4.99 7.05
N PHE A 162 -6.60 5.35 7.03
CA PHE A 162 -5.48 4.52 7.49
C PHE A 162 -5.08 3.34 6.58
N VAL A 163 -5.57 3.30 5.34
CA VAL A 163 -5.10 2.33 4.32
C VAL A 163 -3.92 2.90 3.56
N ASP A 164 -4.01 4.17 3.17
CA ASP A 164 -2.99 4.85 2.39
C ASP A 164 -1.89 5.45 3.25
N GLN A 165 -0.76 5.76 2.61
CA GLN A 165 0.31 6.53 3.24
C GLN A 165 -0.25 7.86 3.78
N PRO A 166 -0.07 8.17 5.08
CA PRO A 166 -0.55 9.43 5.65
C PRO A 166 0.15 10.63 5.02
N ALA A 167 -0.56 11.74 4.89
CA ALA A 167 0.06 13.00 4.49
C ALA A 167 1.07 13.48 5.55
N LYS A 168 2.17 14.11 5.10
CA LYS A 168 3.06 14.84 6.00
C LYS A 168 2.59 16.28 6.13
N TRP A 169 2.13 16.66 7.33
CA TRP A 169 1.68 18.01 7.62
C TRP A 169 2.82 18.95 7.99
N THR A 170 2.72 20.21 7.56
CA THR A 170 3.46 21.35 8.11
C THR A 170 2.97 21.70 9.52
N LEU A 171 3.69 22.55 10.26
CA LEU A 171 3.28 23.00 11.61
C LEU A 171 1.85 23.57 11.64
N LYS A 172 1.51 24.39 10.63
CA LYS A 172 0.21 25.04 10.56
C LYS A 172 -0.92 24.03 10.36
N GLU A 173 -0.69 23.04 9.49
CA GLU A 173 -1.65 21.98 9.19
C GLU A 173 -1.77 20.97 10.34
N LEU A 174 -0.66 20.70 11.04
CA LEU A 174 -0.61 19.77 12.18
C LEU A 174 -1.55 20.23 13.30
N CYS A 175 -1.62 21.53 13.57
CA CYS A 175 -2.56 22.10 14.54
C CYS A 175 -4.04 21.85 14.20
N GLN A 176 -4.36 21.56 12.94
CA GLN A 176 -5.72 21.27 12.48
C GLN A 176 -5.96 19.76 12.28
N ALA A 177 -4.91 18.94 12.38
CA ALA A 177 -5.00 17.51 12.17
C ALA A 177 -5.74 16.83 13.32
N ARG A 178 -6.52 15.80 12.99
CA ARG A 178 -7.21 14.98 13.99
C ARG A 178 -6.20 14.09 14.73
N LEU A 179 -6.47 13.86 16.01
CA LEU A 179 -5.65 13.02 16.89
C LEU A 179 -5.29 11.67 16.26
N ASP A 180 -6.29 10.95 15.72
CA ASP A 180 -6.09 9.64 15.11
C ASP A 180 -5.19 9.70 13.86
N ASN A 181 -5.31 10.78 13.08
CA ASN A 181 -4.48 11.00 11.89
C ASN A 181 -3.02 11.24 12.28
N ILE A 182 -2.78 12.00 13.36
CA ILE A 182 -1.43 12.24 13.88
C ILE A 182 -0.82 10.94 14.39
N ARG A 183 -1.57 10.13 15.14
CA ARG A 183 -1.12 8.81 15.61
C ARG A 183 -0.78 7.89 14.44
N PHE A 184 -1.65 7.82 13.44
CA PHE A 184 -1.44 7.00 12.26
C PHE A 184 -0.16 7.42 11.53
N ALA A 185 0.06 8.72 11.31
CA ALA A 185 1.28 9.23 10.69
C ALA A 185 2.53 8.90 11.51
N LEU A 186 2.48 9.06 12.83
CA LEU A 186 3.58 8.69 13.73
C LEU A 186 3.91 7.20 13.65
N GLN A 187 2.90 6.33 13.69
CA GLN A 187 3.09 4.88 13.60
C GLN A 187 3.61 4.46 12.22
N PHE A 188 3.14 5.09 11.15
CA PHE A 188 3.55 4.79 9.78
C PHE A 188 5.01 5.20 9.53
N TYR A 189 5.38 6.45 9.86
CA TYR A 189 6.70 6.97 9.56
C TYR A 189 7.76 6.60 10.59
N ARG A 190 7.36 6.37 11.85
CA ARG A 190 8.24 6.12 12.99
C ARG A 190 7.70 4.96 13.84
N PRO A 191 7.68 3.73 13.28
CA PRO A 191 7.18 2.54 13.99
C PRO A 191 8.02 2.18 15.22
N ASP A 192 9.22 2.71 15.33
CA ASP A 192 10.10 2.62 16.50
C ASP A 192 9.61 3.47 17.69
N VAL A 193 8.75 4.47 17.46
CA VAL A 193 8.24 5.37 18.50
C VAL A 193 6.91 4.85 19.03
N PHE A 194 6.90 4.42 20.28
CA PHE A 194 5.70 4.00 20.99
C PHE A 194 5.16 5.14 21.87
N ILE A 195 3.85 5.43 21.77
CA ILE A 195 3.18 6.48 22.53
C ILE A 195 2.08 5.84 23.39
N PRO A 196 2.21 5.85 24.73
CA PRO A 196 1.19 5.33 25.62
C PRO A 196 -0.16 6.02 25.38
N HIS A 197 -1.24 5.24 25.45
CA HIS A 197 -2.59 5.77 25.26
C HIS A 197 -2.90 6.95 26.20
N LYS A 198 -2.47 6.85 27.47
CA LYS A 198 -2.65 7.89 28.50
C LYS A 198 -2.00 9.24 28.16
N CYS A 199 -0.95 9.23 27.34
CA CYS A 199 -0.20 10.42 26.94
C CYS A 199 -0.60 10.93 25.55
N SER A 200 -1.60 10.32 24.91
CA SER A 200 -1.98 10.61 23.52
C SER A 200 -2.90 11.83 23.40
N THR A 201 -2.58 12.93 24.09
CA THR A 201 -3.29 14.19 23.89
C THR A 201 -2.82 14.87 22.61
N VAL A 202 -3.65 15.73 22.01
CA VAL A 202 -3.28 16.46 20.78
C VAL A 202 -1.99 17.26 20.97
N ALA A 203 -1.84 17.94 22.11
CA ALA A 203 -0.65 18.73 22.41
C ALA A 203 0.63 17.87 22.44
N ILE A 204 0.61 16.73 23.14
CA ILE A 204 1.76 15.83 23.21
C ILE A 204 2.06 15.21 21.84
N LEU A 205 1.03 14.75 21.14
CA LEU A 205 1.20 14.14 19.81
C LEU A 205 1.78 15.12 18.80
N ASN A 206 1.38 16.40 18.83
CA ASN A 206 1.97 17.43 17.97
C ASN A 206 3.46 17.59 18.25
N ARG A 207 3.86 17.64 19.53
CA ARG A 207 5.28 17.77 19.91
C ARG A 207 6.10 16.55 19.54
N VAL A 208 5.54 15.35 19.69
CA VAL A 208 6.19 14.10 19.26
C VAL A 208 6.33 14.07 17.73
N TYR A 209 5.29 14.51 17.00
CA TYR A 209 5.31 14.64 15.55
C TYR A 209 6.37 15.64 15.07
N GLU A 210 6.42 16.84 15.66
CA GLU A 210 7.44 17.85 15.41
C GLU A 210 8.85 17.28 15.58
N LYS A 211 9.09 16.57 16.69
CA LYS A 211 10.39 15.96 16.99
C LYS A 211 10.80 14.90 15.98
N PHE A 212 9.91 13.96 15.64
CA PHE A 212 10.30 12.73 14.95
C PHE A 212 9.97 12.68 13.45
N ILE A 213 9.00 13.46 12.98
CA ILE A 213 8.63 13.53 11.55
C ILE A 213 9.17 14.82 10.93
N LEU A 214 9.06 15.95 11.63
CA LEU A 214 9.60 17.24 11.14
C LEU A 214 11.07 17.48 11.53
N ASN A 215 11.64 16.62 12.38
CA ASN A 215 13.01 16.75 12.90
C ASN A 215 13.27 18.11 13.56
N MET A 216 12.27 18.69 14.21
CA MET A 216 12.40 19.97 14.90
C MET A 216 12.96 19.79 16.31
N PRO A 217 13.78 20.75 16.80
CA PRO A 217 14.20 20.75 18.19
C PRO A 217 12.98 21.03 19.07
N VAL A 218 12.64 20.08 19.94
CA VAL A 218 11.59 20.23 20.95
C VAL A 218 12.24 20.15 22.33
N GLN A 219 11.91 21.10 23.20
CA GLN A 219 12.47 21.17 24.55
C GLN A 219 12.06 19.94 25.38
N ALA A 220 12.98 19.45 26.21
CA ALA A 220 12.84 18.17 26.92
C ALA A 220 11.79 18.20 28.06
N ASP A 221 11.49 19.40 28.55
CA ASP A 221 10.44 19.70 29.53
C ASP A 221 9.03 19.60 28.93
N VAL A 222 8.89 19.79 27.61
CA VAL A 222 7.60 19.67 26.91
C VAL A 222 7.26 18.20 26.64
N ILE A 223 8.23 17.40 26.20
CA ILE A 223 8.06 15.96 25.98
C ILE A 223 9.28 15.15 26.44
N THR A 224 9.06 14.30 27.44
CA THR A 224 10.09 13.42 28.02
C THR A 224 9.98 11.98 27.52
N GLU A 225 11.11 11.41 27.06
CA GLU A 225 11.22 9.97 26.75
C GLU A 225 11.08 9.13 28.02
N GLY A 226 10.41 7.99 27.93
CA GLY A 226 10.05 7.15 29.08
C GLY A 226 8.78 7.60 29.81
N VAL A 227 8.26 8.80 29.49
CA VAL A 227 6.99 9.30 30.04
C VAL A 227 5.96 9.40 28.93
N HIS A 228 6.22 10.27 27.96
CA HIS A 228 5.27 10.60 26.89
C HIS A 228 5.40 9.69 25.67
N TYR A 229 6.60 9.20 25.41
CA TYR A 229 6.91 8.27 24.33
C TYR A 229 8.11 7.40 24.73
N TYR A 230 8.30 6.30 24.00
CA TYR A 230 9.40 5.36 24.16
C TYR A 230 9.98 5.07 22.79
N VAL A 231 11.31 5.12 22.63
CA VAL A 231 11.96 4.71 21.39
C VAL A 231 12.43 3.27 21.52
N ARG A 232 11.90 2.39 20.68
CA ARG A 232 12.30 0.98 20.63
C ARG A 232 13.48 0.85 19.68
N LYS A 233 14.52 0.13 20.12
CA LYS A 233 15.55 -0.35 19.20
C LYS A 233 14.94 -1.44 18.34
N LEU A 234 14.70 -1.14 17.06
CA LEU A 234 14.36 -2.16 16.09
C LEU A 234 15.62 -3.04 15.92
N VAL A 235 15.54 -4.29 16.35
CA VAL A 235 16.56 -5.29 16.07
C VAL A 235 16.53 -5.49 14.55
N LYS A 236 17.64 -5.12 13.90
CA LYS A 236 17.80 -5.27 12.45
C LYS A 236 18.11 -6.71 12.09
#